data_AF-A0A4R0HJN1-F1
#
_entry.id   AF-A0A4R0HJN1-F1
#
_cell.length_a   1.000
_cell.length_b   1.000
_cell.length_c   1.000
_cell.angle_alpha   90.00
_cell.angle_beta   90.00
_cell.angle_gamma   90.00
#
_symmetry.space_group_name_H-M   'P 1'
#
loop_
_entity.id
_entity.type
_entity.pdbx_description
1 polymer ?
#
loop_
_entity_poly.entity_id
_entity_poly.type
_entity_poly.pdbx_seq_one_letter_code
_entity_poly.pdbx_strand_id
1 'polypeptide(L)'
;MAHLSAKAAQTSSEAEAEAFLGALVPLASKLIPRAAGVLARNAPALIRGTSALGRRLRRNPATRKYLTAMPVILQRTAQSLADQASSGRPVSPETAMSTMTRIAGRMFRRAPERNRAMRAVNTFDRRYRRRGRTPAGSPAGARRVRRAGGATQPSRRRRSRR
;
A
#
# COMPACT_ATOMS: atom_id res chain seq x y z
N MET A 1 -2.69 -0.99 -4.68
CA MET A 1 -3.25 0.03 -3.75
C MET A 1 -2.22 1.05 -3.27
N ALA A 2 -1.08 0.65 -2.68
CA ALA A 2 -0.08 1.58 -2.12
C ALA A 2 0.39 2.70 -3.08
N HIS A 3 0.62 2.35 -4.35
CA HIS A 3 1.02 3.33 -5.35
C HIS A 3 -0.04 4.41 -5.62
N LEU A 4 -1.32 4.03 -5.70
CA LEU A 4 -2.42 4.97 -5.92
C LEU A 4 -2.58 5.94 -4.75
N SER A 5 -2.44 5.47 -3.50
CA SER A 5 -2.48 6.36 -2.34
C SER A 5 -1.29 7.32 -2.28
N ALA A 6 -0.12 6.90 -2.78
CA ALA A 6 1.04 7.79 -2.90
C ALA A 6 0.79 8.88 -3.96
N LYS A 7 0.22 8.52 -5.11
CA LYS A 7 -0.21 9.49 -6.14
C LYS A 7 -1.27 10.46 -5.63
N ALA A 8 -2.28 9.96 -4.91
CA ALA A 8 -3.31 10.79 -4.29
C ALA A 8 -2.74 11.81 -3.30
N ALA A 9 -1.68 11.44 -2.56
CA ALA A 9 -1.00 12.36 -1.65
C ALA A 9 -0.19 13.44 -2.37
N GLN A 10 0.37 13.13 -3.53
CA GLN A 10 1.29 14.00 -4.29
C GLN A 10 0.57 14.93 -5.27
N THR A 11 -0.52 14.48 -5.89
CA THR A 11 -1.26 15.29 -6.89
C THR A 11 -1.80 16.57 -6.28
N SER A 12 -1.70 17.67 -7.03
CA SER A 12 -2.33 18.96 -6.73
C SER A 12 -3.83 18.94 -7.07
N SER A 13 -4.29 18.12 -8.01
CA SER A 13 -5.69 18.04 -8.43
C SER A 13 -6.55 17.28 -7.41
N GLU A 14 -7.61 17.92 -6.91
CA GLU A 14 -8.56 17.28 -5.99
C GLU A 14 -9.29 16.09 -6.65
N ALA A 15 -9.82 16.31 -7.86
CA ALA A 15 -10.53 15.30 -8.64
C ALA A 15 -9.64 14.06 -8.90
N GLU A 16 -8.36 14.25 -9.21
CA GLU A 16 -7.44 13.15 -9.47
C GLU A 16 -7.17 12.33 -8.19
N ALA A 17 -7.02 12.98 -7.03
CA ALA A 17 -6.89 12.25 -5.77
C ALA A 17 -8.15 11.48 -5.42
N GLU A 18 -9.33 12.06 -5.61
CA GLU A 18 -10.60 11.36 -5.36
C GLU A 18 -10.77 10.15 -6.28
N ALA A 19 -10.37 10.25 -7.55
CA ALA A 19 -10.35 9.11 -8.46
C ALA A 19 -9.41 8.00 -7.97
N PHE A 20 -8.19 8.34 -7.56
CA PHE A 20 -7.24 7.36 -7.00
C PHE A 20 -7.75 6.71 -5.72
N LEU A 21 -8.39 7.48 -4.84
CA LEU A 21 -8.95 6.99 -3.59
C LEU A 21 -10.17 6.11 -3.83
N GLY A 22 -11.08 6.50 -4.73
CA GLY A 22 -12.25 5.71 -5.12
C GLY A 22 -11.87 4.36 -5.68
N ALA A 23 -10.79 4.29 -6.48
CA ALA A 23 -10.25 3.05 -7.03
C ALA A 23 -9.71 2.07 -5.97
N LEU A 24 -9.47 2.52 -4.73
CA LEU A 24 -8.98 1.65 -3.65
C LEU A 24 -10.04 0.64 -3.19
N VAL A 25 -11.32 1.02 -3.18
CA VAL A 25 -12.41 0.15 -2.70
C VAL A 25 -12.54 -1.15 -3.53
N PRO A 26 -12.67 -1.10 -4.88
CA PRO A 26 -12.71 -2.32 -5.68
C PRO A 26 -11.37 -3.08 -5.70
N LEU A 27 -10.24 -2.44 -5.38
CA LEU A 27 -8.99 -3.16 -5.19
C LEU A 27 -8.96 -3.92 -3.86
N ALA A 28 -9.55 -3.36 -2.80
CA ALA A 28 -9.64 -4.04 -1.51
C ALA A 28 -10.50 -5.31 -1.59
N SER A 29 -11.59 -5.29 -2.37
CA SER A 29 -12.42 -6.49 -2.60
C SER A 29 -11.68 -7.60 -3.33
N LYS A 30 -10.79 -7.27 -4.28
CA LYS A 30 -9.93 -8.25 -4.95
C LYS A 30 -8.88 -8.87 -4.02
N LEU A 31 -8.39 -8.10 -3.04
CA LEU A 31 -7.38 -8.59 -2.10
C LEU A 31 -7.95 -9.45 -0.97
N ILE A 32 -9.23 -9.25 -0.62
CA ILE A 32 -9.90 -9.99 0.45
C ILE A 32 -11.16 -10.62 -0.16
N PRO A 33 -11.06 -11.80 -0.81
CA PRO A 33 -12.17 -12.41 -1.54
C PRO A 33 -13.41 -12.65 -0.66
N ARG A 34 -13.21 -13.03 0.61
CA ARG A 34 -14.29 -13.22 1.59
C ARG A 34 -15.09 -11.94 1.88
N ALA A 35 -14.50 -10.76 1.66
CA ALA A 35 -15.17 -9.48 1.81
C ALA A 35 -15.84 -9.00 0.51
N ALA A 36 -15.63 -9.67 -0.63
CA ALA A 36 -15.95 -9.12 -1.93
C ALA A 36 -17.44 -8.77 -2.10
N GLY A 37 -18.35 -9.68 -1.72
CA GLY A 37 -19.79 -9.44 -1.80
C GLY A 37 -20.24 -8.29 -0.90
N VAL A 38 -19.74 -8.23 0.33
CA VAL A 38 -20.08 -7.18 1.30
C VAL A 38 -19.54 -5.83 0.85
N LEU A 39 -18.30 -5.78 0.37
CA LEU A 39 -17.70 -4.56 -0.15
C LEU A 39 -18.38 -4.07 -1.42
N ALA A 40 -18.76 -4.96 -2.34
CA ALA A 40 -19.47 -4.59 -3.56
C ALA A 40 -20.81 -3.91 -3.26
N ARG A 41 -21.62 -4.51 -2.36
CA ARG A 41 -22.90 -3.94 -1.90
C ARG A 41 -22.74 -2.57 -1.23
N ASN A 42 -21.63 -2.36 -0.53
CA ASN A 42 -21.35 -1.14 0.22
C ASN A 42 -20.38 -0.17 -0.50
N ALA A 43 -20.01 -0.47 -1.75
CA ALA A 43 -18.97 0.27 -2.46
C ALA A 43 -19.30 1.76 -2.63
N PRO A 44 -20.53 2.18 -3.04
CA PRO A 44 -20.84 3.60 -3.19
C PRO A 44 -20.66 4.39 -1.90
N ALA A 45 -21.06 3.83 -0.75
CA ALA A 45 -20.89 4.47 0.55
C ALA A 45 -19.41 4.58 0.94
N LEU A 46 -18.65 3.48 0.80
CA LEU A 46 -17.22 3.46 1.11
C LEU A 46 -16.41 4.39 0.21
N ILE A 47 -16.75 4.49 -1.09
CA ILE A 47 -16.10 5.41 -2.02
C ILE A 47 -16.35 6.85 -1.58
N ARG A 48 -17.61 7.25 -1.36
CA ARG A 48 -17.96 8.60 -0.86
C ARG A 48 -17.25 8.93 0.45
N GLY A 49 -17.22 7.99 1.38
CA GLY A 49 -16.55 8.13 2.66
C GLY A 49 -15.03 8.26 2.55
N THR A 50 -14.42 7.48 1.66
CA THR A 50 -12.99 7.53 1.35
C THR A 50 -12.62 8.88 0.72
N SER A 51 -13.41 9.37 -0.24
CA SER A 51 -13.22 10.69 -0.85
C SER A 51 -13.39 11.82 0.17
N ALA A 52 -14.43 11.77 1.01
CA ALA A 52 -14.66 12.77 2.06
C ALA A 52 -13.51 12.81 3.08
N LEU A 53 -13.02 11.65 3.53
CA LEU A 53 -11.85 11.56 4.40
C LEU A 53 -10.60 12.09 3.71
N GLY A 54 -10.42 11.74 2.43
CA GLY A 54 -9.32 12.19 1.60
C GLY A 54 -9.27 13.72 1.48
N ARG A 55 -10.41 14.33 1.14
CA ARG A 55 -10.59 15.78 1.06
C ARG A 55 -10.23 16.46 2.38
N ARG A 56 -10.70 15.94 3.51
CA ARG A 56 -10.37 16.47 4.85
C ARG A 56 -8.88 16.42 5.15
N LEU A 57 -8.20 15.29 4.86
CA LEU A 57 -6.77 15.15 5.06
C LEU A 57 -5.96 16.05 4.12
N ARG A 58 -6.46 16.31 2.91
CA ARG A 58 -5.76 17.17 1.94
C ARG A 58 -5.81 18.65 2.26
N ARG A 59 -6.94 19.14 2.80
CA ARG A 59 -7.13 20.56 3.12
C ARG A 59 -6.10 21.08 4.12
N ASN A 60 -5.52 20.20 4.94
CA ASN A 60 -4.45 20.57 5.87
C ASN A 60 -3.10 19.96 5.42
N PRO A 61 -2.08 20.80 5.11
CA PRO A 61 -0.78 20.31 4.65
C PRO A 61 -0.10 19.36 5.66
N ALA A 62 -0.32 19.54 6.96
CA ALA A 62 0.26 18.70 8.00
C ALA A 62 -0.29 17.26 7.99
N THR A 63 -1.54 17.07 7.54
CA THR A 63 -2.22 15.77 7.50
C THR A 63 -2.28 15.15 6.12
N ARG A 64 -1.95 15.90 5.06
CA ARG A 64 -1.94 15.42 3.66
C ARG A 64 -1.14 14.13 3.45
N LYS A 65 0.02 14.00 4.11
CA LYS A 65 0.86 12.79 4.05
C LYS A 65 0.13 11.52 4.53
N TYR A 66 -0.89 11.65 5.38
CA TYR A 66 -1.66 10.53 5.90
C TYR A 66 -2.63 9.91 4.90
N LEU A 67 -2.85 10.54 3.73
CA LEU A 67 -3.50 9.88 2.60
C LEU A 67 -2.82 8.58 2.20
N THR A 68 -1.51 8.49 2.39
CA THR A 68 -0.75 7.26 2.12
C THR A 68 -1.23 6.08 2.98
N ALA A 69 -1.85 6.32 4.13
CA ALA A 69 -2.36 5.26 5.01
C ALA A 69 -3.72 4.67 4.57
N MET A 70 -4.40 5.28 3.60
CA MET A 70 -5.74 4.87 3.14
C MET A 70 -5.86 3.39 2.74
N PRO A 71 -4.88 2.76 2.06
CA PRO A 71 -4.95 1.34 1.76
C PRO A 71 -5.06 0.46 3.01
N VAL A 72 -4.37 0.82 4.09
CA VAL A 72 -4.38 0.04 5.34
C VAL A 72 -5.72 0.20 6.05
N ILE A 73 -6.30 1.40 6.02
CA ILE A 73 -7.64 1.66 6.57
C ILE A 73 -8.67 0.79 5.84
N LEU A 74 -8.67 0.83 4.50
CA LEU A 74 -9.61 0.07 3.68
C LEU A 74 -9.41 -1.45 3.81
N GLN A 75 -8.17 -1.94 3.86
CA GLN A 75 -7.89 -3.35 4.07
C GLN A 75 -8.40 -3.83 5.44
N ARG A 76 -8.16 -3.07 6.52
CA ARG A 76 -8.69 -3.41 7.85
C ARG A 76 -10.22 -3.32 7.91
N THR A 77 -10.80 -2.39 7.16
CA THR A 77 -12.26 -2.24 7.06
C THR A 77 -12.85 -3.45 6.36
N ALA A 78 -12.32 -3.82 5.20
CA ALA A 78 -12.70 -5.02 4.46
C ALA A 78 -12.62 -6.29 5.32
N GLN A 79 -11.51 -6.49 6.05
CA GLN A 79 -11.36 -7.61 6.96
C GLN A 79 -12.43 -7.59 8.06
N SER A 80 -12.61 -6.45 8.73
CA SER A 80 -13.60 -6.33 9.81
C SER A 80 -15.04 -6.55 9.32
N LEU A 81 -15.37 -6.16 8.08
CA LEU A 81 -16.69 -6.40 7.49
C LEU A 81 -16.88 -7.87 7.09
N ALA A 82 -15.83 -8.53 6.60
CA ALA A 82 -15.85 -9.97 6.37
C ALA A 82 -16.10 -10.73 7.67
N ASP A 83 -15.38 -10.38 8.75
CA ASP A 83 -15.52 -11.03 10.05
C ASP A 83 -16.93 -10.82 10.65
N GLN A 84 -17.52 -9.64 10.46
CA GLN A 84 -18.91 -9.36 10.86
C GLN A 84 -19.90 -10.23 10.08
N ALA A 85 -19.77 -10.27 8.75
CA ALA A 85 -20.64 -11.04 7.89
C ALA A 85 -20.53 -12.56 8.15
N SER A 86 -19.32 -13.08 8.37
CA SER A 86 -19.12 -14.50 8.73
C SER A 86 -19.68 -14.86 10.10
N SER A 87 -19.80 -13.88 11.00
CA SER A 87 -20.44 -14.03 12.31
C SER A 87 -21.96 -13.87 12.25
N GLY A 88 -22.57 -13.82 11.06
CA GLY A 88 -24.00 -13.64 10.86
C GLY A 88 -24.52 -12.22 11.14
N ARG A 89 -23.64 -11.23 11.37
CA ARG A 89 -24.06 -9.86 11.63
C ARG A 89 -24.42 -9.16 10.31
N PRO A 90 -25.58 -8.49 10.21
CA PRO A 90 -25.93 -7.74 9.02
C PRO A 90 -24.95 -6.57 8.82
N VAL A 91 -24.46 -6.39 7.59
CA VAL A 91 -23.56 -5.30 7.24
C VAL A 91 -24.30 -4.32 6.32
N SER A 92 -24.76 -3.22 6.91
CA SER A 92 -25.37 -2.09 6.20
C SER A 92 -24.32 -1.05 5.75
N PRO A 93 -24.68 -0.12 4.84
CA PRO A 93 -23.82 0.99 4.46
C PRO A 93 -23.35 1.86 5.63
N GLU A 94 -24.24 2.10 6.60
CA GLU A 94 -23.96 2.86 7.82
C GLU A 94 -22.93 2.13 8.69
N THR A 95 -23.09 0.81 8.81
CA THR A 95 -22.16 -0.04 9.58
C THR A 95 -20.78 -0.11 8.91
N ALA A 96 -20.74 -0.19 7.57
CA ALA A 96 -19.51 -0.12 6.79
C ALA A 96 -18.78 1.21 6.99
N MET A 97 -19.51 2.32 6.92
CA MET A 97 -18.99 3.66 7.16
C MET A 97 -18.49 3.85 8.59
N SER A 98 -19.27 3.43 9.59
CA SER A 98 -18.90 3.48 11.01
C SER A 98 -17.65 2.65 11.31
N THR A 99 -17.53 1.48 10.69
CA THR A 99 -16.34 0.62 10.81
C THR A 99 -15.10 1.31 10.23
N MET A 100 -15.22 1.89 9.03
CA MET A 100 -14.13 2.62 8.39
C MET A 100 -13.69 3.83 9.21
N THR A 101 -14.63 4.67 9.68
CA THR A 101 -14.31 5.88 10.45
C THR A 101 -13.69 5.53 11.80
N ARG A 102 -14.16 4.47 12.48
CA ARG A 102 -13.56 3.97 13.72
C ARG A 102 -12.13 3.49 13.50
N ILE A 103 -11.85 2.79 12.41
CA ILE A 103 -10.50 2.33 12.07
C ILE A 103 -9.60 3.52 11.75
N ALA A 104 -10.07 4.47 10.93
CA ALA A 104 -9.32 5.69 10.61
C ALA A 104 -9.01 6.51 11.87
N GLY A 105 -10.01 6.73 12.73
CA GLY A 105 -9.85 7.46 13.98
C GLY A 105 -8.83 6.84 14.92
N ARG A 106 -8.89 5.52 15.14
CA ARG A 106 -7.87 4.80 15.93
C ARG A 106 -6.47 4.96 15.34
N MET A 107 -6.34 4.78 14.02
CA MET A 107 -5.08 4.88 13.32
C MET A 107 -4.47 6.28 13.42
N PHE A 108 -5.26 7.34 13.27
CA PHE A 108 -4.74 8.71 13.32
C PHE A 108 -4.45 9.22 14.72
N ARG A 109 -5.19 8.75 15.74
CA ARG A 109 -4.94 9.07 17.15
C ARG A 109 -3.64 8.47 17.68
N ARG A 110 -3.26 7.27 17.22
CA ARG A 110 -2.08 6.55 17.72
C ARG A 110 -0.89 6.70 16.79
N ALA A 111 0.10 7.50 17.19
CA ALA A 111 1.31 7.73 16.39
C ALA A 111 2.04 6.43 15.96
N PRO A 112 2.18 5.39 16.81
CA PRO A 112 2.82 4.14 16.39
C PRO A 112 2.05 3.41 15.28
N GLU A 113 0.71 3.35 15.38
CA GLU A 113 -0.14 2.68 14.38
C GLU A 113 -0.07 3.41 13.03
N ARG A 114 -0.17 4.75 13.06
CA ARG A 114 0.00 5.61 11.90
C ARG A 114 1.35 5.40 11.22
N ASN A 115 2.43 5.43 11.98
CA ASN A 115 3.78 5.28 11.46
C ASN A 115 3.99 3.89 10.85
N ARG A 116 3.45 2.83 11.49
CA ARG A 116 3.50 1.47 10.96
C ARG A 116 2.73 1.35 9.63
N ALA A 117 1.55 1.94 9.54
CA ALA A 117 0.76 1.96 8.31
C ALA A 117 1.50 2.66 7.17
N MET A 118 2.07 3.84 7.42
CA MET A 118 2.85 4.57 6.41
C MET A 118 4.11 3.80 5.98
N ARG A 119 4.84 3.18 6.92
CA ARG A 119 6.01 2.35 6.59
C ARG A 119 5.64 1.15 5.71
N ALA A 120 4.53 0.48 6.00
CA ALA A 120 4.05 -0.63 5.19
C ALA A 120 3.74 -0.17 3.76
N VAL A 121 3.00 0.93 3.61
CA VAL A 121 2.65 1.49 2.29
C VAL A 121 3.90 1.89 1.52
N ASN A 122 4.84 2.60 2.15
CA ASN A 122 6.10 3.00 1.51
C ASN A 122 6.92 1.80 1.02
N THR A 123 6.92 0.70 1.79
CA THR A 123 7.58 -0.54 1.40
C THR A 123 6.95 -1.13 0.13
N PHE A 124 5.62 -1.19 0.07
CA PHE A 124 4.91 -1.70 -1.11
C PHE A 124 5.02 -0.78 -2.32
N ASP A 125 4.93 0.53 -2.14
CA ASP A 125 5.10 1.50 -3.23
C ASP A 125 6.54 1.44 -3.80
N ARG A 126 7.56 1.34 -2.94
CA ARG A 126 8.95 1.17 -3.37
C ARG A 126 9.14 -0.12 -4.20
N ARG A 127 8.51 -1.22 -3.79
CA ARG A 127 8.53 -2.49 -4.55
C ARG A 127 7.83 -2.35 -5.90
N TYR A 128 6.68 -1.68 -5.94
CA TYR A 128 5.97 -1.41 -7.19
C TYR A 128 6.83 -0.60 -8.16
N ARG A 129 7.44 0.50 -7.70
CA ARG A 129 8.34 1.33 -8.52
C ARG A 129 9.57 0.57 -9.00
N ARG A 130 10.15 -0.32 -8.19
CA ARG A 130 11.28 -1.17 -8.61
C ARG A 130 10.89 -2.12 -9.73
N ARG A 131 9.72 -2.77 -9.63
CA ARG A 131 9.23 -3.68 -10.68
C ARG A 131 8.94 -2.95 -12.00
N GLY A 132 8.34 -1.77 -11.93
CA GLY A 132 8.10 -0.93 -13.11
C GLY A 132 9.36 -0.31 -13.74
N ARG A 133 10.52 -0.41 -13.06
CA ARG A 133 11.82 0.08 -13.55
C ARG A 133 12.68 -1.01 -14.17
N THR A 134 12.22 -2.25 -14.26
CA THR A 134 12.91 -3.26 -15.08
C THR A 134 12.84 -2.74 -16.52
N PRO A 135 13.95 -2.31 -17.13
CA PRO A 135 13.90 -1.80 -18.48
C PRO A 135 13.51 -2.97 -19.39
N ALA A 136 12.37 -2.85 -20.05
CA ALA A 136 12.11 -3.63 -21.24
C ALA A 136 13.25 -3.28 -22.23
N GLY A 137 14.29 -4.12 -22.31
CA GLY A 137 15.41 -3.92 -23.22
C GLY A 137 16.78 -3.63 -22.61
N SER A 138 17.16 -4.23 -21.47
CA SER A 138 18.60 -4.54 -21.31
C SER A 138 18.87 -5.89 -21.98
N PRO A 139 19.51 -5.93 -23.16
CA PRO A 139 19.89 -7.19 -23.77
C PRO A 139 20.86 -7.88 -22.82
N ALA A 140 20.42 -9.00 -22.26
CA ALA A 140 21.27 -10.00 -21.66
C ALA A 140 22.15 -10.58 -22.78
N GLY A 141 23.19 -9.85 -23.16
CA GLY A 141 24.00 -10.12 -24.34
C GLY A 141 25.40 -9.52 -24.27
N ALA A 142 25.88 -9.16 -23.09
CA ALA A 142 27.31 -8.93 -22.86
C ALA A 142 27.81 -10.04 -21.95
N ARG A 143 27.78 -11.27 -22.49
CA ARG A 143 28.56 -12.40 -21.99
C ARG A 143 30.02 -11.98 -22.16
N ARG A 144 30.54 -11.26 -21.17
CA ARG A 144 31.94 -10.84 -21.10
C ARG A 144 32.76 -12.11 -21.11
N VAL A 145 33.28 -12.44 -22.28
CA VAL A 145 34.23 -13.51 -22.52
C VAL A 145 35.28 -13.38 -21.43
N ARG A 146 35.33 -14.37 -20.53
CA ARG A 146 36.46 -14.57 -19.62
C ARG A 146 37.65 -14.78 -20.52
N ARG A 147 38.45 -13.73 -20.72
CA ARG A 147 39.77 -13.82 -21.30
C ARG A 147 40.60 -14.60 -20.27
N ALA A 148 40.70 -15.90 -20.49
CA ALA A 148 41.73 -16.74 -19.91
C ALA A 148 43.07 -16.17 -20.38
N GLY A 149 43.92 -15.74 -19.46
CA GLY A 149 45.21 -15.19 -19.83
C GLY A 149 45.99 -14.67 -18.64
N GLY A 150 46.80 -15.55 -18.05
CA GLY A 150 47.95 -15.23 -17.20
C GLY A 150 47.61 -14.72 -15.78
N ALA A 151 48.31 -15.05 -14.73
CA ALA A 151 49.54 -15.80 -14.57
C ALA A 151 49.65 -16.19 -13.09
N THR A 152 50.14 -17.39 -12.87
CA THR A 152 50.98 -17.85 -11.76
C THR A 152 51.49 -16.75 -10.81
N GLN A 153 51.20 -16.87 -9.51
CA GLN A 153 52.26 -17.03 -8.50
C GLN A 153 51.72 -17.46 -7.12
N PRO A 154 52.33 -18.47 -6.49
CA PRO A 154 52.08 -18.86 -5.11
C PRO A 154 53.17 -18.29 -4.17
N SER A 155 52.77 -17.72 -3.03
CA SER A 155 53.65 -17.64 -1.85
C SER A 155 52.77 -17.67 -0.59
N ARG A 156 52.68 -18.80 0.13
CA ARG A 156 53.57 -19.22 1.22
C ARG A 156 53.89 -18.14 2.25
N ARG A 157 53.17 -18.20 3.39
CA ARG A 157 53.62 -17.99 4.79
C ARG A 157 52.39 -18.30 5.66
N ARG A 158 52.24 -19.44 6.34
CA ARG A 158 53.05 -20.11 7.39
C ARG A 158 53.54 -19.17 8.50
N ARG A 159 52.77 -19.10 9.60
CA ARG A 159 53.18 -19.09 11.03
C ARG A 159 51.89 -18.85 11.85
N SER A 160 51.27 -19.82 12.49
CA SER A 160 51.62 -20.62 13.68
C SER A 160 51.87 -19.81 14.95
N ARG A 161 51.13 -20.20 16.01
CA ARG A 161 51.35 -19.96 17.45
C ARG A 161 51.00 -18.53 17.90
N ARG A 162 50.35 -18.31 19.05
CA ARG A 162 49.99 -19.17 20.17
C ARG A 162 48.86 -18.46 20.92
#